data_AF-W6FFH6-F1
#
_entry.id   AF-W6FFH6-F1
#
_cell.length_a   1.000
_cell.length_b   1.000
_cell.length_c   1.000
_cell.angle_alpha   90.00
_cell.angle_beta   90.00
_cell.angle_gamma   90.00
#
_symmetry.space_group_name_H-M   'P 1'
#
loop_
_entity.id
_entity.type
_entity.pdbx_description
1 polymer ?
#
loop_
_entity_poly.entity_id
_entity_poly.type
_entity_poly.pdbx_seq_one_letter_code
_entity_poly.pdbx_strand_id
1 'polypeptide(L)'
;ALRIPGVIEFSLCLLFAKLVSYTFLFWLPLYITSVDHLDARQAGELSTLFDVGGIFGGILAGVISDRLEKRASTCGLMLLLAAPTLYMFSTISRMGLEATIAMLLLSGALVSGPYALITTAVSADLGTHKSLKGNSHALATVTAIIDGTGSVGAALGPLLAGLLSPSGWNNVFYMLMVADACALLLLIRLIHKELSCPGSAAGDQVLFKEH
;
A
#
# COMPACT_ATOMS: atom_id res chain seq x y z
N ALA A 1 -13.78 -14.61 10.98
CA ALA A 1 -12.81 -13.69 10.38
C ALA A 1 -13.24 -13.25 8.96
N LEU A 2 -13.31 -14.14 7.97
CA LEU A 2 -13.63 -13.78 6.57
C LEU A 2 -15.03 -13.17 6.31
N ARG A 3 -16.00 -13.36 7.20
CA ARG A 3 -17.33 -12.73 7.10
C ARG A 3 -17.38 -11.28 7.58
N ILE A 4 -16.28 -10.75 8.11
CA ILE A 4 -16.24 -9.36 8.58
C ILE A 4 -16.11 -8.44 7.36
N PRO A 5 -17.06 -7.51 7.15
CA PRO A 5 -17.03 -6.61 6.00
C PRO A 5 -15.75 -5.77 6.03
N GLY A 6 -15.04 -5.69 4.90
CA GLY A 6 -13.78 -4.97 4.77
C GLY A 6 -12.52 -5.86 4.90
N VAL A 7 -12.59 -7.02 5.57
CA VAL A 7 -11.41 -7.89 5.74
C VAL A 7 -10.90 -8.38 4.38
N ILE A 8 -11.79 -8.83 3.50
CA ILE A 8 -11.39 -9.36 2.19
C ILE A 8 -10.86 -8.24 1.30
N GLU A 9 -11.55 -7.10 1.28
CA GLU A 9 -11.18 -5.93 0.48
C GLU A 9 -9.80 -5.40 0.88
N PHE A 10 -9.55 -5.22 2.17
CA PHE A 10 -8.25 -4.77 2.67
C PHE A 10 -7.15 -5.84 2.53
N SER A 11 -7.47 -7.13 2.70
CA SER A 11 -6.49 -8.22 2.49
C SER A 11 -6.03 -8.28 1.03
N LEU A 12 -6.97 -8.22 0.08
CA LEU A 12 -6.64 -8.23 -1.35
C LEU A 12 -5.95 -6.93 -1.77
N CYS A 13 -6.36 -5.78 -1.23
CA CYS A 13 -5.62 -4.53 -1.44
C CYS A 13 -4.19 -4.63 -0.92
N LEU A 14 -3.99 -5.22 0.27
CA LEU A 14 -2.67 -5.40 0.87
C LEU A 14 -1.78 -6.32 0.04
N LEU A 15 -2.36 -7.35 -0.58
CA LEU A 15 -1.65 -8.22 -1.51
C LEU A 15 -1.01 -7.41 -2.63
N PHE A 16 -1.78 -6.56 -3.32
CA PHE A 16 -1.24 -5.73 -4.40
C PHE A 16 -0.31 -4.63 -3.90
N ALA A 17 -0.62 -3.98 -2.76
CA ALA A 17 0.23 -2.96 -2.18
C ALA A 17 1.62 -3.52 -1.78
N LYS A 18 1.66 -4.67 -1.07
CA LYS A 18 2.93 -5.34 -0.76
C LYS A 18 3.64 -5.84 -2.01
N LEU A 19 2.92 -6.30 -3.04
CA LEU A 19 3.51 -6.67 -4.32
C LEU A 19 4.29 -5.50 -4.92
N VAL A 20 3.71 -4.30 -4.96
CA VAL A 20 4.35 -3.09 -5.49
C VAL A 20 5.53 -2.67 -4.60
N SER A 21 5.34 -2.56 -3.27
CA SER A 21 6.41 -2.18 -2.33
C SER A 21 7.61 -3.12 -2.41
N TYR A 22 7.39 -4.44 -2.41
CA TYR A 22 8.48 -5.42 -2.42
C TYR A 22 9.13 -5.53 -3.80
N THR A 23 8.36 -5.36 -4.87
CA THR A 23 8.97 -5.21 -6.20
C THR A 23 9.94 -4.04 -6.20
N PHE A 24 9.51 -2.87 -5.74
CA PHE A 24 10.40 -1.72 -5.64
C PHE A 24 11.64 -2.04 -4.80
N LEU A 25 11.48 -2.61 -3.60
CA LEU A 25 12.61 -2.90 -2.71
C LEU A 25 13.70 -3.76 -3.38
N PHE A 26 13.32 -4.79 -4.13
CA PHE A 26 14.29 -5.72 -4.75
C PHE A 26 14.72 -5.33 -6.17
N TRP A 27 13.82 -4.75 -6.95
CA TRP A 27 14.05 -4.43 -8.36
C TRP A 27 14.61 -3.02 -8.57
N LEU A 28 14.29 -2.06 -7.70
CA LEU A 28 14.73 -0.66 -7.83
C LEU A 28 16.26 -0.50 -7.85
N PRO A 29 17.06 -1.19 -7.00
CA PRO A 29 18.52 -1.11 -7.10
C PRO A 29 19.03 -1.60 -8.47
N LEU A 30 18.45 -2.68 -8.98
CA LEU A 30 18.80 -3.23 -10.30
C LEU A 30 18.46 -2.26 -11.42
N TYR A 31 17.30 -1.61 -11.35
CA TYR A 31 16.89 -0.57 -12.30
C TYR A 31 17.86 0.61 -12.30
N ILE A 32 18.19 1.16 -11.11
CA ILE A 32 19.09 2.31 -10.98
C ILE A 32 20.49 1.98 -11.51
N THR A 33 21.05 0.82 -11.14
CA THR A 33 22.35 0.35 -11.67
C THR A 33 22.32 0.25 -13.20
N SER A 34 21.20 -0.21 -13.79
CA SER A 34 21.10 -0.37 -15.24
C SER A 34 20.98 0.95 -16.00
N VAL A 35 20.25 1.92 -15.46
CA VAL A 35 19.91 3.19 -16.14
C VAL A 35 21.00 4.23 -15.98
N ASP A 36 21.58 4.33 -14.79
CA ASP A 36 22.49 5.42 -14.41
C ASP A 36 23.96 4.95 -14.33
N HIS A 37 24.22 3.67 -14.66
CA HIS A 37 25.53 3.00 -14.60
C HIS A 37 26.26 3.15 -13.26
N LEU A 38 25.49 3.43 -12.20
CA LEU A 38 25.98 3.56 -10.84
C LEU A 38 26.43 2.19 -10.33
N ASP A 39 27.48 2.19 -9.51
CA ASP A 39 27.93 0.99 -8.83
C ASP A 39 26.78 0.40 -7.99
N ALA A 40 26.73 -0.92 -7.87
CA ALA A 40 25.65 -1.63 -7.17
C ALA A 40 25.48 -1.13 -5.73
N ARG A 41 26.58 -0.72 -5.09
CA ARG A 41 26.56 -0.11 -3.76
C ARG A 41 25.80 1.21 -3.74
N GLN A 42 26.08 2.12 -4.66
CA GLN A 42 25.43 3.44 -4.72
C GLN A 42 23.96 3.33 -5.07
N ALA A 43 23.59 2.43 -5.99
CA ALA A 43 22.20 2.16 -6.32
C ALA A 43 21.43 1.58 -5.11
N GLY A 44 22.07 0.71 -4.33
CA GLY A 44 21.54 0.20 -3.07
C GLY A 44 21.32 1.30 -2.04
N GLU A 45 22.32 2.16 -1.82
CA GLU A 45 22.22 3.32 -0.92
C GLU A 45 21.09 4.27 -1.36
N LEU A 46 20.96 4.55 -2.66
CA LEU A 46 19.89 5.39 -3.20
C LEU A 46 18.51 4.76 -2.99
N SER A 47 18.39 3.44 -3.14
CA SER A 47 17.12 2.71 -2.94
C SER A 47 16.64 2.78 -1.49
N THR A 48 17.53 2.96 -0.51
CA THR A 48 17.10 3.15 0.90
C THR A 48 16.24 4.40 1.10
N LEU A 49 16.36 5.40 0.23
CA LEU A 49 15.51 6.60 0.27
C LEU A 49 14.04 6.27 0.02
N PHE A 50 13.76 5.22 -0.75
CA PHE A 50 12.39 4.72 -0.91
C PHE A 50 11.83 4.24 0.43
N ASP A 51 12.62 3.48 1.21
CA ASP A 51 12.22 3.00 2.54
C ASP A 51 12.04 4.17 3.52
N VAL A 52 12.95 5.16 3.48
CA VAL A 52 12.83 6.38 4.28
C VAL A 52 11.54 7.13 3.95
N GLY A 53 11.26 7.34 2.65
CA GLY A 53 10.00 7.91 2.19
C GLY A 53 8.80 7.12 2.69
N GLY A 54 8.88 5.79 2.66
CA GLY A 54 7.85 4.89 3.15
C GLY A 54 7.56 5.02 4.65
N ILE A 55 8.59 5.21 5.48
CA ILE A 55 8.42 5.47 6.91
C ILE A 55 7.62 6.75 7.12
N PHE A 56 8.02 7.86 6.47
CA PHE A 56 7.31 9.12 6.58
C PHE A 56 5.89 9.04 6.02
N GLY A 57 5.70 8.35 4.89
CA GLY A 57 4.40 8.10 4.28
C GLY A 57 3.48 7.30 5.18
N GLY A 58 3.98 6.25 5.84
CA GLY A 58 3.20 5.47 6.80
C GLY A 58 2.74 6.28 8.01
N ILE A 59 3.64 7.10 8.58
CA ILE A 59 3.29 8.01 9.68
C ILE A 59 2.22 9.02 9.22
N LEU A 60 2.44 9.66 8.06
CA LEU A 60 1.52 10.64 7.51
C LEU A 60 0.15 10.02 7.19
N ALA A 61 0.13 8.81 6.60
CA ALA A 61 -1.08 8.06 6.33
C ALA A 61 -1.85 7.74 7.61
N GLY A 62 -1.14 7.33 8.67
CA GLY A 62 -1.69 7.14 10.01
C GLY A 62 -2.38 8.41 10.52
N VAL A 63 -1.64 9.50 10.60
CA VAL A 63 -2.15 10.80 11.11
C VAL A 63 -3.32 11.33 10.27
N ILE A 64 -3.22 11.30 8.94
CA ILE A 64 -4.30 11.77 8.05
C ILE A 64 -5.53 10.90 8.22
N SER A 65 -5.38 9.58 8.20
CA SER A 65 -6.52 8.68 8.33
C SER A 65 -7.16 8.73 9.73
N ASP A 66 -6.39 8.97 10.79
CA ASP A 66 -6.92 9.22 12.15
C ASP A 66 -7.75 10.50 12.20
N ARG A 67 -7.26 11.59 11.60
CA ARG A 67 -7.97 12.88 11.60
C ARG A 67 -9.22 12.88 10.75
N LEU A 68 -9.21 12.14 9.63
CA LEU A 68 -10.34 12.05 8.72
C LEU A 68 -11.33 10.95 9.13
N GLU A 69 -10.95 10.06 10.06
CA GLU A 69 -11.67 8.83 10.43
C GLU A 69 -12.04 7.96 9.21
N LYS A 70 -11.25 8.04 8.13
CA LYS A 70 -11.52 7.42 6.82
C LYS A 70 -10.29 6.68 6.33
N ARG A 71 -10.14 5.43 6.77
CA ARG A 71 -8.95 4.60 6.47
C ARG A 71 -8.90 4.21 5.01
N ALA A 72 -10.03 3.76 4.44
CA ALA A 72 -10.08 3.31 3.06
C ALA A 72 -9.86 4.47 2.08
N SER A 73 -10.43 5.65 2.36
CA SER A 73 -10.25 6.85 1.55
C SER A 73 -8.80 7.35 1.57
N THR A 74 -8.13 7.31 2.72
CA THR A 74 -6.70 7.70 2.79
C THR A 74 -5.82 6.73 2.01
N CYS A 75 -6.01 5.41 2.17
CA CYS A 75 -5.30 4.41 1.35
C CYS A 75 -5.59 4.61 -0.14
N GLY A 76 -6.85 4.81 -0.50
CA GLY A 76 -7.28 5.00 -1.89
C GLY A 76 -6.66 6.23 -2.52
N LEU A 77 -6.62 7.37 -1.81
CA LEU A 77 -6.00 8.59 -2.32
C LEU A 77 -4.49 8.40 -2.54
N MET A 78 -3.81 7.76 -1.60
CA MET A 78 -2.37 7.49 -1.73
C MET A 78 -2.08 6.53 -2.89
N LEU A 79 -2.86 5.46 -3.06
CA LEU A 79 -2.74 4.54 -4.20
C LEU A 79 -3.05 5.22 -5.54
N LEU A 80 -4.06 6.09 -5.57
CA LEU A 80 -4.42 6.87 -6.75
C LEU A 80 -3.27 7.79 -7.17
N LEU A 81 -2.56 8.39 -6.21
CA LEU A 81 -1.38 9.23 -6.45
C LEU A 81 -0.12 8.42 -6.72
N ALA A 82 -0.04 7.17 -6.23
CA ALA A 82 1.10 6.29 -6.45
C ALA A 82 1.26 5.95 -7.93
N ALA A 83 0.20 5.48 -8.60
CA ALA A 83 0.25 5.09 -10.01
C ALA A 83 0.87 6.14 -10.97
N PRO A 84 0.44 7.42 -10.98
CA PRO A 84 1.09 8.45 -11.81
C PRO A 84 2.51 8.78 -11.33
N THR A 85 2.77 8.71 -10.02
CA THR A 85 4.12 8.95 -9.46
C THR A 85 5.12 7.88 -9.94
N LEU A 86 4.71 6.61 -9.98
CA LEU A 86 5.53 5.52 -10.51
C LEU A 86 5.86 5.69 -11.99
N TYR A 87 4.87 6.15 -12.78
CA TYR A 87 5.10 6.47 -14.18
C TYR A 87 6.08 7.65 -14.33
N MET A 88 5.86 8.75 -13.59
CA MET A 88 6.77 9.89 -13.61
C MET A 88 8.18 9.52 -13.14
N PHE A 89 8.32 8.61 -12.19
CA PHE A 89 9.62 8.12 -11.74
C PHE A 89 10.43 7.52 -12.89
N SER A 90 9.80 6.75 -13.79
CA SER A 90 10.46 6.15 -14.95
C SER A 90 11.09 7.19 -15.91
N THR A 91 10.48 8.36 -16.04
CA THR A 91 10.96 9.45 -16.91
C THR A 91 11.90 10.42 -16.18
N ILE A 92 11.58 10.78 -14.95
CA ILE A 92 12.31 11.79 -14.16
C ILE A 92 13.61 11.22 -13.60
N SER A 93 13.68 9.91 -13.33
CA SER A 93 14.90 9.24 -12.86
C SER A 93 16.10 9.40 -13.81
N ARG A 94 15.86 9.78 -15.07
CA ARG A 94 16.89 10.02 -16.09
C ARG A 94 17.35 11.48 -16.18
N MET A 95 16.71 12.39 -15.46
CA MET A 95 16.97 13.83 -15.53
C MET A 95 18.05 14.31 -14.54
N GLY A 96 18.36 13.53 -13.52
CA GLY A 96 19.43 13.81 -12.56
C GLY A 96 19.17 13.24 -11.16
N LEU A 97 20.23 13.13 -10.36
CA LEU A 97 20.23 12.50 -9.04
C LEU A 97 19.26 13.17 -8.06
N GLU A 98 19.21 14.50 -8.00
CA GLU A 98 18.33 15.23 -7.07
C GLU A 98 16.84 14.95 -7.35
N ALA A 99 16.46 14.90 -8.63
CA ALA A 99 15.10 14.59 -9.04
C ALA A 99 14.75 13.13 -8.73
N THR A 100 15.71 12.20 -8.91
CA THR A 100 15.58 10.79 -8.50
C THR A 100 15.35 10.67 -6.99
N ILE A 101 16.14 11.37 -6.16
CA ILE A 101 15.99 11.39 -4.69
C ILE A 101 14.58 11.85 -4.29
N ALA A 102 14.12 12.98 -4.82
CA ALA A 102 12.80 13.51 -4.51
C ALA A 102 11.68 12.54 -4.90
N MET A 103 11.79 11.93 -6.09
CA MET A 103 10.80 10.96 -6.55
C MET A 103 10.85 9.63 -5.81
N LEU A 104 12.01 9.19 -5.32
CA LEU A 104 12.14 8.00 -4.46
C LEU A 104 11.46 8.21 -3.11
N LEU A 105 11.67 9.37 -2.49
CA LEU A 105 10.98 9.73 -1.24
C LEU A 105 9.46 9.79 -1.44
N LEU A 106 9.01 10.43 -2.54
CA LEU A 106 7.58 10.56 -2.84
C LEU A 106 6.93 9.21 -3.18
N SER A 107 7.55 8.40 -4.04
CA SER A 107 7.06 7.06 -4.38
C SER A 107 7.05 6.14 -3.17
N GLY A 108 8.11 6.17 -2.35
CA GLY A 108 8.18 5.47 -1.07
C GLY A 108 7.02 5.84 -0.17
N ALA A 109 6.78 7.15 0.00
CA ALA A 109 5.70 7.63 0.85
C ALA A 109 4.31 7.18 0.37
N LEU A 110 4.05 7.25 -0.94
CA LEU A 110 2.74 6.94 -1.53
C LEU A 110 2.47 5.44 -1.66
N VAL A 111 3.50 4.61 -1.90
CA VAL A 111 3.37 3.16 -2.06
C VAL A 111 3.38 2.45 -0.72
N SER A 112 4.35 2.76 0.14
CA SER A 112 4.50 2.09 1.45
C SER A 112 3.54 2.64 2.50
N GLY A 113 2.99 3.85 2.32
CA GLY A 113 2.00 4.44 3.21
C GLY A 113 0.70 3.61 3.34
N PRO A 114 -0.02 3.29 2.24
CA PRO A 114 -1.18 2.41 2.25
C PRO A 114 -0.88 1.04 2.85
N TYR A 115 0.26 0.45 2.47
CA TYR A 115 0.73 -0.82 3.00
C TYR A 115 0.85 -0.78 4.54
N ALA A 116 1.56 0.22 5.07
CA ALA A 116 1.77 0.38 6.51
C ALA A 116 0.45 0.64 7.24
N LEU A 117 -0.40 1.50 6.69
CA LEU A 117 -1.70 1.85 7.27
C LEU A 117 -2.64 0.64 7.36
N ILE A 118 -2.68 -0.19 6.31
CA ILE A 118 -3.53 -1.38 6.28
C ILE A 118 -3.04 -2.44 7.28
N THR A 119 -1.74 -2.70 7.29
CA THR A 119 -1.14 -3.73 8.17
C THR A 119 -1.28 -3.39 9.65
N THR A 120 -1.25 -2.09 9.98
CA THR A 120 -1.28 -1.60 11.36
C THR A 120 -2.69 -1.20 11.80
N ALA A 121 -3.13 0.00 11.42
CA ALA A 121 -4.37 0.61 11.90
C ALA A 121 -5.60 -0.18 11.45
N VAL A 122 -5.69 -0.53 10.16
CA VAL A 122 -6.88 -1.22 9.63
C VAL A 122 -6.98 -2.65 10.18
N SER A 123 -5.87 -3.38 10.28
CA SER A 123 -5.88 -4.71 10.87
C SER A 123 -6.32 -4.69 12.34
N ALA A 124 -5.88 -3.67 13.10
CA ALA A 124 -6.32 -3.47 14.47
C ALA A 124 -7.82 -3.10 14.57
N ASP A 125 -8.29 -2.19 13.71
CA ASP A 125 -9.70 -1.75 13.66
C ASP A 125 -10.63 -2.94 13.31
N LEU A 126 -10.28 -3.74 12.30
CA LEU A 126 -11.05 -4.92 11.89
C LEU A 126 -11.01 -6.03 12.94
N GLY A 127 -9.88 -6.21 13.61
CA GLY A 127 -9.71 -7.23 14.64
C GLY A 127 -10.40 -6.91 15.97
N THR A 128 -10.68 -5.62 16.23
CA THR A 128 -11.41 -5.15 17.43
C THR A 128 -12.89 -4.88 17.16
N HIS A 129 -13.36 -5.16 15.94
CA HIS A 129 -14.75 -4.97 15.52
C HIS A 129 -15.75 -5.61 16.52
N LYS A 130 -16.91 -4.98 16.75
CA LYS A 130 -17.90 -5.37 17.79
C LYS A 130 -18.29 -6.86 17.76
N SER A 131 -18.26 -7.49 16.58
CA SER A 131 -18.50 -8.92 16.38
C SER A 131 -17.46 -9.85 17.02
N LEU A 132 -16.32 -9.30 17.47
CA LEU A 132 -15.17 -10.02 18.02
C LEU A 132 -14.80 -9.58 19.45
N LYS A 133 -15.55 -8.67 20.08
CA LYS A 133 -15.23 -8.13 21.41
C LYS A 133 -15.09 -9.26 22.44
N GLY A 134 -13.85 -9.45 22.94
CA GLY A 134 -13.49 -10.44 23.96
C GLY A 134 -12.83 -11.72 23.44
N ASN A 135 -12.71 -11.93 22.12
CA ASN A 135 -12.10 -13.14 21.56
C ASN A 135 -10.76 -12.82 20.86
N SER A 136 -9.66 -12.85 21.62
CA SER A 136 -8.29 -12.61 21.12
C SER A 136 -7.89 -13.53 19.96
N HIS A 137 -8.46 -14.74 19.88
CA HIS A 137 -8.24 -15.67 18.78
C HIS A 137 -8.77 -15.12 17.44
N ALA A 138 -9.88 -14.37 17.46
CA ALA A 138 -10.47 -13.82 16.25
C ALA A 138 -9.70 -12.61 15.71
N LEU A 139 -9.16 -11.76 16.59
CA LEU A 139 -8.20 -10.69 16.24
C LEU A 139 -6.97 -11.29 15.54
N ALA A 140 -6.34 -12.29 16.18
CA ALA A 140 -5.17 -12.96 15.63
C ALA A 140 -5.46 -13.58 14.25
N THR A 141 -6.65 -14.16 14.05
CA THR A 141 -7.06 -14.73 12.77
C THR A 141 -7.22 -13.67 11.67
N VAL A 142 -7.80 -12.50 11.98
CA VAL A 142 -7.96 -11.41 10.99
C VAL A 142 -6.60 -10.86 10.57
N THR A 143 -5.73 -10.57 11.54
CA THR A 143 -4.36 -10.11 11.27
C THR A 143 -3.57 -11.16 10.48
N ALA A 144 -3.70 -12.44 10.81
CA ALA A 144 -3.02 -13.51 10.09
C ALA A 144 -3.49 -13.64 8.63
N ILE A 145 -4.78 -13.43 8.35
CA ILE A 145 -5.31 -13.43 6.98
C ILE A 145 -4.77 -12.24 6.19
N ILE A 146 -4.82 -11.04 6.78
CA ILE A 146 -4.33 -9.81 6.16
C ILE A 146 -2.83 -9.94 5.88
N ASP A 147 -2.03 -10.27 6.88
CA ASP A 147 -0.58 -10.38 6.71
C ASP A 147 -0.17 -11.56 5.82
N GLY A 148 -0.88 -12.68 5.91
CA GLY A 148 -0.68 -13.86 5.05
C GLY A 148 -0.94 -13.56 3.57
N THR A 149 -2.05 -12.90 3.25
CA THR A 149 -2.35 -12.47 1.87
C THR A 149 -1.34 -11.45 1.36
N GLY A 150 -0.90 -10.52 2.21
CA GLY A 150 0.19 -9.61 1.91
C GLY A 150 1.51 -10.34 1.58
N SER A 151 1.84 -11.40 2.31
CA SER A 151 3.08 -12.18 2.10
C SER A 151 3.09 -12.87 0.73
N VAL A 152 1.94 -13.27 0.21
CA VAL A 152 1.81 -13.77 -1.18
C VAL A 152 2.20 -12.68 -2.17
N GLY A 153 1.72 -11.44 -1.97
CA GLY A 153 2.10 -10.30 -2.80
C GLY A 153 3.61 -10.03 -2.76
N ALA A 154 4.20 -10.05 -1.57
CA ALA A 154 5.64 -9.85 -1.36
C ALA A 154 6.51 -10.89 -2.08
N ALA A 155 6.03 -12.13 -2.23
CA ALA A 155 6.70 -13.17 -3.01
C ALA A 155 6.49 -13.00 -4.53
N LEU A 156 5.27 -12.68 -4.95
CA LEU A 156 4.91 -12.55 -6.36
C LEU A 156 5.55 -11.33 -7.03
N GLY A 157 5.69 -10.21 -6.32
CA GLY A 157 6.20 -8.97 -6.90
C GLY A 157 7.60 -9.10 -7.50
N PRO A 158 8.62 -9.43 -6.69
CA PRO A 158 9.99 -9.64 -7.19
C PRO A 158 10.08 -10.76 -8.23
N LEU A 159 9.28 -11.82 -8.10
CA LEU A 159 9.21 -12.89 -9.09
C LEU A 159 8.76 -12.36 -10.46
N LEU A 160 7.63 -11.66 -10.51
CA LEU A 160 7.11 -11.09 -11.75
C LEU A 160 8.06 -10.02 -12.32
N ALA A 161 8.64 -9.18 -11.48
CA ALA A 161 9.63 -8.20 -11.90
C ALA A 161 10.89 -8.84 -12.49
N GLY A 162 11.36 -9.95 -11.92
CA GLY A 162 12.47 -10.75 -12.44
C GLY A 162 12.16 -11.41 -13.79
N LEU A 163 10.91 -11.83 -14.01
CA LEU A 163 10.46 -12.41 -15.29
C LEU A 163 10.23 -11.34 -16.37
N LEU A 164 9.81 -10.13 -15.99
CA LEU A 164 9.47 -9.05 -16.92
C LEU A 164 10.66 -8.13 -17.23
N SER A 165 11.64 -7.99 -16.32
CA SER A 165 12.80 -7.12 -16.51
C SER A 165 13.62 -7.43 -17.78
N PRO A 166 13.80 -8.69 -18.23
CA PRO A 166 14.53 -8.98 -19.47
C PRO A 166 13.79 -8.48 -20.72
N SER A 167 12.46 -8.34 -20.65
CA SER A 167 11.62 -7.85 -21.75
C SER A 167 11.54 -6.31 -21.80
N GLY A 168 12.14 -5.62 -20.83
CA GLY A 168 12.21 -4.16 -20.76
C GLY A 168 11.69 -3.59 -19.44
N TRP A 169 12.41 -2.59 -18.91
CA TRP A 169 12.11 -1.96 -17.61
C TRP A 169 10.71 -1.33 -17.55
N ASN A 170 10.21 -0.82 -18.68
CA ASN A 170 8.87 -0.23 -18.77
C ASN A 170 7.75 -1.24 -18.47
N ASN A 171 7.95 -2.53 -18.79
CA ASN A 171 6.94 -3.56 -18.52
C ASN A 171 6.75 -3.79 -17.02
N VAL A 172 7.82 -3.65 -16.23
CA VAL A 172 7.74 -3.72 -14.77
C VAL A 172 6.98 -2.52 -14.22
N PHE A 173 7.25 -1.31 -14.73
CA PHE A 173 6.44 -0.13 -14.35
C PHE A 173 4.96 -0.29 -14.69
N TYR A 174 4.62 -0.82 -15.87
CA TYR A 174 3.22 -1.10 -16.22
C TYR A 174 2.59 -2.15 -15.31
N MET A 175 3.31 -3.21 -14.97
CA MET A 175 2.86 -4.20 -13.99
C MET A 175 2.55 -3.54 -12.63
N LEU A 176 3.43 -2.65 -12.16
CA LEU A 176 3.26 -1.94 -10.88
C LEU A 176 2.03 -1.02 -10.92
N MET A 177 1.85 -0.26 -12.00
CA MET A 177 0.68 0.59 -12.20
C MET A 177 -0.62 -0.22 -12.24
N VAL A 178 -0.63 -1.38 -12.90
CA VAL A 178 -1.80 -2.28 -12.94
C VAL A 178 -2.08 -2.85 -11.56
N ALA A 179 -1.05 -3.25 -10.80
CA ALA A 179 -1.21 -3.72 -9.43
C ALA A 179 -1.79 -2.63 -8.52
N ASP A 180 -1.30 -1.39 -8.58
CA ASP A 180 -1.86 -0.25 -7.84
C ASP A 180 -3.30 0.04 -8.24
N ALA A 181 -3.62 0.00 -9.54
CA ALA A 181 -4.99 0.16 -10.02
C ALA A 181 -5.90 -0.95 -9.49
N CYS A 182 -5.46 -2.20 -9.49
CA CYS A 182 -6.20 -3.32 -8.90
C CYS A 182 -6.41 -3.11 -7.40
N ALA A 183 -5.39 -2.68 -6.65
CA ALA A 183 -5.50 -2.35 -5.23
C ALA A 183 -6.59 -1.28 -4.98
N LEU A 184 -6.57 -0.21 -5.77
CA LEU A 184 -7.55 0.88 -5.67
C LEU A 184 -8.96 0.41 -6.03
N LEU A 185 -9.12 -0.40 -7.08
CA LEU A 185 -10.41 -0.96 -7.50
C LEU A 185 -11.02 -1.84 -6.41
N LEU A 186 -10.21 -2.59 -5.67
CA LEU A 186 -10.69 -3.41 -4.56
C LEU A 186 -11.16 -2.56 -3.37
N LEU A 187 -10.56 -1.39 -3.16
CA LEU A 187 -10.98 -0.45 -2.11
C LEU A 187 -12.14 0.45 -2.52
N ILE A 188 -12.47 0.58 -3.81
CA ILE A 188 -13.45 1.57 -4.29
C ILE A 188 -14.81 1.46 -3.60
N ARG A 189 -15.28 0.24 -3.33
CA ARG A 189 -16.56 -0.01 -2.64
C ARG A 189 -16.52 0.51 -1.21
N LEU A 190 -15.39 0.36 -0.54
CA LEU A 190 -15.19 0.78 0.83
C LEU A 190 -15.01 2.29 0.93
N ILE A 191 -14.30 2.89 -0.03
CA ILE A 191 -14.19 4.34 -0.20
C ILE A 191 -15.57 4.96 -0.44
N HIS A 192 -16.36 4.40 -1.35
CA HIS A 192 -17.73 4.86 -1.59
C HIS A 192 -18.59 4.81 -0.34
N LYS A 193 -18.45 3.75 0.48
CA LYS A 193 -19.15 3.63 1.77
C LYS A 193 -18.71 4.71 2.77
N GLU A 194 -17.42 4.98 2.90
CA GLU A 194 -16.88 6.04 3.77
C GLU A 194 -17.26 7.46 3.31
N LEU A 195 -17.43 7.68 2.01
CA LEU A 195 -17.85 8.98 1.45
C LEU A 195 -19.37 9.19 1.53
N SER A 196 -20.16 8.13 1.34
CA SER A 196 -21.62 8.19 1.34
C SER A 196 -22.25 8.29 2.73
N CYS A 197 -21.47 8.07 3.80
CA CYS A 197 -21.84 8.41 5.17
C CYS A 197 -20.97 9.59 5.65
N PRO A 198 -21.33 10.86 5.35
CA PRO A 198 -20.56 12.03 5.81
C PRO A 198 -20.69 12.28 7.32
N GLY A 199 -21.60 11.60 8.00
CA GLY A 199 -21.74 11.60 9.44
C GLY A 199 -22.07 10.19 9.90
N SER A 200 -21.55 9.84 11.08
CA SER A 200 -21.86 8.63 11.85
C SER A 200 -21.02 7.37 11.61
N ALA A 201 -19.80 7.36 12.14
CA ALA A 201 -19.37 6.27 13.03
C ALA A 201 -19.99 6.38 14.45
N ALA A 202 -20.85 7.38 14.67
CA ALA A 202 -21.64 7.63 15.87
C ALA A 202 -23.12 7.19 15.78
N GLY A 203 -23.56 6.54 14.70
CA GLY A 203 -25.00 6.37 14.37
C GLY A 203 -25.53 4.94 14.46
N ASP A 204 -24.75 3.95 14.03
CA ASP A 204 -25.04 2.53 14.32
C ASP A 204 -24.58 2.14 15.76
N GLN A 205 -24.31 3.14 16.61
CA GLN A 205 -24.20 2.97 18.04
C GLN A 205 -25.49 3.30 18.81
N VAL A 206 -26.57 3.79 18.16
CA VAL A 206 -27.80 4.21 18.86
C VAL A 206 -29.09 3.49 18.43
N LEU A 207 -29.14 2.76 17.31
CA LEU A 207 -30.38 2.09 16.86
C LEU A 207 -30.36 0.54 16.94
N PHE A 208 -29.85 -0.03 18.03
CA PHE A 208 -30.24 -1.37 18.51
C PHE A 208 -30.24 -1.40 20.04
N LYS A 209 -30.83 -0.34 20.61
CA LYS A 209 -31.24 -0.30 22.00
C LYS A 209 -32.76 -0.25 22.01
N GLU A 210 -33.40 -1.35 21.61
CA GLU A 210 -34.72 -1.73 22.10
C GLU A 210 -35.06 -3.17 21.67
N HIS A 211 -35.38 -3.96 22.70
CA HIS A 211 -35.86 -5.35 22.73
C HIS A 211 -34.83 -6.48 22.63
#